data_AF-A0A920L830-F1
#
_entry.id   AF-A0A920L830-F1
#
_cell.length_a   1.000
_cell.length_b   1.000
_cell.length_c   1.000
_cell.angle_alpha   90.00
_cell.angle_beta   90.00
_cell.angle_gamma   90.00
#
_symmetry.space_group_name_H-M   'P 1'
#
loop_
_entity.id
_entity.type
_entity.pdbx_description
1 polymer ?
#
loop_
_entity_poly.entity_id
_entity_poly.type
_entity_poly.pdbx_seq_one_letter_code
_entity_poly.pdbx_strand_id
1 'polypeptide(L)'
;MSKKNSYSSFGFALAFSSFPIYIYTPIYYIEIYKLDIFLIGIILLFLRILDAILDPLIGYYSSKLSVEKIKKYIFNVCILFYAVSIYFLFNPLHTNPTISFIIFLFLTTFFFSILNINFYSLSVFFKGEMSSSVSATREFNSFLGMIFGAVIPGILLNFYNSEKAYFIFSFFILCILFLFFFIFSRNFLINLTTVKFENEIKRMQISSLFNKEYIWFYTVHFISVLSAALPAVMIIFFCKLLFKIRSLYSFIYTILFFIGCFIIRYMEKIKFKIH
;
A
#
# COMPACT_ATOMS: atom_id res chain seq x y z
N MET A 1 -5.17 7.51 -23.60
CA MET A 1 -5.64 6.71 -22.44
C MET A 1 -6.80 7.47 -21.80
N SER A 2 -7.94 6.83 -21.51
CA SER A 2 -9.07 7.52 -20.88
C SER A 2 -8.73 7.96 -19.45
N LYS A 3 -9.32 9.07 -18.95
CA LYS A 3 -9.08 9.58 -17.58
C LYS A 3 -9.25 8.49 -16.51
N LYS A 4 -10.29 7.67 -16.66
CA LYS A 4 -10.56 6.49 -15.83
C LYS A 4 -9.39 5.50 -15.81
N ASN A 5 -8.85 5.16 -16.98
CA ASN A 5 -7.79 4.16 -17.08
C ASN A 5 -6.48 4.68 -16.48
N SER A 6 -6.15 5.95 -16.69
CA SER A 6 -4.94 6.57 -16.08
C SER A 6 -5.06 6.75 -14.57
N TYR A 7 -6.26 7.04 -14.04
CA TYR A 7 -6.51 7.01 -12.60
C TYR A 7 -6.33 5.58 -12.06
N SER A 8 -7.03 4.61 -12.66
CA SER A 8 -7.03 3.22 -12.19
C SER A 8 -5.66 2.57 -12.31
N SER A 9 -4.83 2.96 -13.28
CA SER A 9 -3.49 2.40 -13.48
C SER A 9 -2.53 2.78 -12.36
N PHE A 10 -2.72 3.90 -11.67
CA PHE A 10 -1.88 4.23 -10.51
C PHE A 10 -2.10 3.26 -9.34
N GLY A 11 -3.32 2.72 -9.21
CA GLY A 11 -3.64 1.66 -8.25
C GLY A 11 -2.78 0.41 -8.46
N PHE A 12 -2.43 0.08 -9.72
CA PHE A 12 -1.47 -1.00 -10.01
C PHE A 12 -0.12 -0.75 -9.34
N ALA A 13 0.47 0.43 -9.53
CA ALA A 13 1.81 0.73 -9.00
C ALA A 13 1.85 0.83 -7.47
N LEU A 14 0.81 1.39 -6.85
CA LEU A 14 0.69 1.42 -5.39
C LEU A 14 0.57 0.00 -4.81
N ALA A 15 -0.23 -0.86 -5.42
CA ALA A 15 -0.40 -2.25 -4.98
C ALA A 15 0.83 -3.12 -5.27
N PHE A 16 1.47 -2.90 -6.42
CA PHE A 16 2.72 -3.55 -6.84
C PHE A 16 3.86 -3.28 -5.87
N SER A 17 3.96 -2.06 -5.35
CA SER A 17 4.99 -1.70 -4.38
C SER A 17 4.64 -2.18 -2.96
N SER A 18 3.43 -1.94 -2.48
CA SER A 18 3.08 -2.18 -1.07
C SER A 18 2.98 -3.64 -0.67
N PHE A 19 2.32 -4.49 -1.46
CA PHE A 19 2.09 -5.88 -1.09
C PHE A 19 3.39 -6.68 -0.90
N PRO A 20 4.37 -6.60 -1.81
CA PRO A 20 5.62 -7.35 -1.68
C PRO A 20 6.47 -6.85 -0.52
N ILE A 21 6.42 -5.55 -0.20
CA ILE A 21 7.14 -4.98 0.94
C ILE A 21 6.71 -5.66 2.24
N TYR A 22 5.41 -5.89 2.44
CA TYR A 22 4.93 -6.53 3.67
C TYR A 22 5.32 -8.00 3.82
N ILE A 23 5.53 -8.71 2.72
CA ILE A 23 5.86 -10.14 2.75
C ILE A 23 7.37 -10.34 2.71
N TYR A 24 8.04 -9.73 1.75
CA TYR A 24 9.45 -10.01 1.47
C TYR A 24 10.41 -9.22 2.33
N THR A 25 10.08 -7.99 2.73
CA THR A 25 11.02 -7.20 3.54
C THR A 25 11.30 -7.87 4.89
N PRO A 26 10.31 -8.35 5.67
CA PRO A 26 10.59 -9.07 6.90
C PRO A 26 11.47 -10.31 6.68
N ILE A 27 11.16 -11.11 5.66
CA ILE A 27 11.92 -12.32 5.31
C ILE A 27 13.36 -11.97 4.95
N TYR A 28 13.56 -10.93 4.15
CA TYR A 28 14.87 -10.42 3.74
C TYR A 28 15.75 -10.05 4.94
N TYR A 29 15.21 -9.32 5.92
CA TYR A 29 15.97 -8.95 7.11
C TYR A 29 16.25 -10.12 8.06
N ILE A 30 15.39 -11.13 8.09
CA ILE A 30 15.65 -12.38 8.84
C ILE A 30 16.74 -13.21 8.15
N GLU A 31 16.72 -13.30 6.82
CA GLU A 31 17.61 -14.21 6.07
C GLU A 31 19.00 -13.64 5.85
N ILE A 32 19.07 -12.38 5.46
CA ILE A 32 20.33 -11.74 5.08
C ILE A 32 20.98 -11.09 6.30
N TYR A 33 20.22 -10.28 7.02
CA TYR A 33 20.72 -9.53 8.19
C TYR A 33 20.58 -10.28 9.51
N LYS A 34 20.02 -11.51 9.48
CA LYS A 34 19.88 -12.40 10.64
C LYS A 34 19.20 -11.73 11.85
N LEU A 35 18.28 -10.80 11.58
CA LEU A 35 17.49 -10.19 12.64
C LEU A 35 16.58 -11.23 13.29
N ASP A 36 16.37 -11.06 14.59
CA ASP A 36 15.47 -11.92 15.35
C ASP A 36 14.02 -11.76 14.84
N ILE A 37 13.37 -12.91 14.62
CA ILE A 37 12.00 -13.02 14.11
C ILE A 37 11.04 -12.37 15.13
N PHE A 38 11.30 -12.56 16.42
CA PHE A 38 10.48 -11.97 17.48
C PHE A 38 10.53 -10.43 17.44
N LEU A 39 11.74 -9.87 17.31
CA LEU A 39 11.95 -8.44 17.17
C LEU A 39 11.25 -7.87 15.93
N ILE A 40 11.34 -8.54 14.77
CA ILE A 40 10.63 -8.12 13.55
C ILE A 40 9.12 -8.15 13.75
N GLY A 41 8.59 -9.17 14.41
CA GLY A 41 7.17 -9.26 14.75
C GLY A 41 6.68 -8.08 15.60
N ILE A 42 7.45 -7.72 16.64
CA ILE A 42 7.14 -6.55 17.49
C ILE A 42 7.16 -5.26 16.68
N ILE A 43 8.19 -5.04 15.85
CA ILE A 43 8.31 -3.84 15.02
C ILE A 43 7.11 -3.71 14.08
N LEU A 44 6.75 -4.80 13.39
CA LEU A 44 5.60 -4.81 12.49
C LEU A 44 4.29 -4.52 13.22
N LEU A 45 4.08 -5.12 14.40
CA LEU A 45 2.88 -4.88 15.21
C LEU A 45 2.81 -3.41 15.67
N PHE A 46 3.93 -2.86 16.14
CA PHE A 46 4.01 -1.47 16.57
C PHE A 46 3.72 -0.49 15.42
N LEU A 47 4.33 -0.72 14.25
CA LEU A 47 4.05 0.07 13.04
C LEU A 47 2.59 0.03 12.63
N ARG A 48 1.91 -1.11 12.78
CA ARG A 48 0.47 -1.23 12.49
C ARG A 48 -0.41 -0.42 13.44
N ILE A 49 -0.06 -0.40 14.72
CA ILE A 49 -0.74 0.46 15.70
C ILE A 49 -0.53 1.93 15.34
N LEU A 50 0.69 2.30 14.95
CA LEU A 50 0.99 3.65 14.48
C LEU A 50 0.19 4.00 13.23
N ASP A 51 0.14 3.15 12.21
CA ASP A 51 -0.63 3.38 10.97
C ASP A 51 -2.12 3.62 11.30
N ALA A 52 -2.71 2.84 12.22
CA ALA A 52 -4.11 3.00 12.62
C ALA A 52 -4.41 4.37 13.28
N ILE A 53 -3.39 5.02 13.86
CA ILE A 53 -3.49 6.38 14.41
C ILE A 53 -3.18 7.43 13.34
N LEU A 54 -2.17 7.18 12.50
CA LEU A 54 -1.68 8.13 11.50
C LEU A 54 -2.65 8.27 10.32
N ASP A 55 -3.32 7.20 9.90
CA ASP A 55 -4.24 7.21 8.75
C ASP A 55 -5.40 8.20 8.92
N PRO A 56 -6.13 8.23 10.06
CA PRO A 56 -7.13 9.28 10.35
C PRO A 56 -6.55 10.70 10.33
N LEU A 57 -5.36 10.91 10.90
CA LEU A 57 -4.70 12.21 10.95
C LEU A 57 -4.34 12.68 9.53
N ILE A 58 -3.76 11.81 8.72
CA ILE A 58 -3.42 12.05 7.32
C ILE A 58 -4.68 12.44 6.54
N GLY A 59 -5.78 11.69 6.71
CA GLY A 59 -7.07 11.99 6.09
C GLY A 59 -7.60 13.36 6.50
N TYR A 60 -7.52 13.68 7.79
CA TYR A 60 -7.93 14.98 8.33
C TYR A 60 -7.14 16.14 7.73
N TYR A 61 -5.80 16.08 7.73
CA TYR A 61 -4.96 17.13 7.14
C TYR A 61 -5.17 17.23 5.62
N SER A 62 -5.33 16.11 4.93
CA SER A 62 -5.58 16.07 3.49
C SER A 62 -6.91 16.73 3.12
N SER A 63 -7.95 16.60 3.95
CA SER A 63 -9.27 17.23 3.72
C SER A 63 -9.23 18.77 3.71
N LYS A 64 -8.23 19.38 4.36
CA LYS A 64 -8.06 20.84 4.41
C LYS A 64 -7.29 21.41 3.22
N LEU A 65 -6.63 20.57 2.44
CA LEU A 65 -5.80 20.99 1.32
C LEU A 65 -6.65 21.11 0.06
N SER A 66 -6.41 22.15 -0.73
CA SER A 66 -7.00 22.24 -2.06
C SER A 66 -6.44 21.12 -2.95
N VAL A 67 -7.22 20.72 -3.96
CA VAL A 67 -6.82 19.70 -4.96
C VAL A 67 -5.48 20.06 -5.62
N GLU A 68 -5.25 21.36 -5.87
CA GLU A 68 -3.98 21.86 -6.40
C GLU A 68 -2.79 21.64 -5.45
N LYS A 69 -2.99 21.84 -4.14
CA LYS A 69 -1.96 21.58 -3.12
C LYS A 69 -1.72 20.08 -2.96
N ILE A 70 -2.76 19.26 -2.98
CA ILE A 70 -2.64 17.79 -2.97
C ILE A 70 -1.82 17.33 -4.18
N LYS A 71 -2.12 17.85 -5.38
CA LYS A 71 -1.33 17.55 -6.58
C LYS A 71 0.13 18.00 -6.46
N LYS A 72 0.37 19.27 -6.15
CA LYS A 72 1.70 19.89 -6.19
C LYS A 72 2.61 19.41 -5.07
N TYR A 73 2.08 19.33 -3.84
CA TYR A 73 2.88 19.04 -2.66
C TYR A 73 2.76 17.59 -2.21
N ILE A 74 1.57 16.99 -2.22
CA ILE A 74 1.45 15.60 -1.73
C ILE A 74 1.98 14.63 -2.78
N PHE A 75 1.41 14.59 -3.98
CA PHE A 75 1.78 13.57 -4.96
C PHE A 75 3.23 13.69 -5.44
N ASN A 76 3.68 14.87 -5.87
CA ASN A 76 5.04 15.03 -6.41
C ASN A 76 6.16 14.85 -5.36
N VAL A 77 5.92 15.25 -4.11
CA VAL A 77 6.95 15.15 -3.06
C VAL A 77 6.89 13.77 -2.40
N CYS A 78 5.71 13.30 -1.99
CA CYS A 78 5.59 12.02 -1.31
C CYS A 78 5.96 10.84 -2.22
N ILE A 79 5.75 10.91 -3.54
CA ILE A 79 6.18 9.84 -4.45
C ILE A 79 7.71 9.67 -4.45
N LEU A 80 8.45 10.77 -4.35
CA LEU A 80 9.92 10.75 -4.30
C LEU A 80 10.41 10.19 -2.97
N PHE A 81 9.85 10.65 -1.85
CA PHE A 81 10.22 10.10 -0.55
C PHE A 81 9.80 8.65 -0.37
N TYR A 82 8.65 8.25 -0.91
CA TYR A 82 8.22 6.85 -0.93
C TYR A 82 9.21 6.00 -1.73
N ALA A 83 9.57 6.43 -2.93
CA ALA A 83 10.60 5.80 -3.75
C ALA A 83 11.94 5.64 -2.99
N VAL A 84 12.46 6.73 -2.43
CA VAL A 84 13.72 6.73 -1.67
C VAL A 84 13.65 5.80 -0.47
N SER A 85 12.53 5.79 0.27
CA SER A 85 12.35 4.89 1.40
C SER A 85 12.38 3.41 0.99
N ILE A 86 11.72 3.04 -0.11
CA ILE A 86 11.74 1.67 -0.64
C ILE A 86 13.16 1.27 -1.05
N TYR A 87 13.88 2.17 -1.71
CA TYR A 87 15.25 1.91 -2.13
C TYR A 87 16.13 1.56 -0.93
N PHE A 88 16.13 2.41 0.10
CA PHE A 88 16.94 2.17 1.30
C PHE A 88 16.40 1.05 2.18
N LEU A 89 15.13 0.66 2.05
CA LEU A 89 14.57 -0.49 2.74
C LEU A 89 15.22 -1.80 2.28
N PHE A 90 15.45 -1.95 0.97
CA PHE A 90 16.14 -3.13 0.41
C PHE A 90 17.66 -2.95 0.32
N ASN A 91 18.14 -1.71 0.36
CA ASN A 91 19.57 -1.37 0.33
C ASN A 91 19.92 -0.55 1.58
N PRO A 92 19.89 -1.17 2.78
CA PRO A 92 20.13 -0.45 4.01
C PRO A 92 21.54 0.13 3.99
N LEU A 93 21.66 1.36 4.53
CA LEU A 93 22.95 1.98 4.79
C LEU A 93 23.79 1.03 5.66
N HIS A 94 25.13 1.06 5.52
CA HIS A 94 26.07 0.21 6.26
C HIS A 94 26.02 0.36 7.81
N THR A 95 25.08 1.14 8.32
CA THR A 95 24.70 1.24 9.72
C THR A 95 23.92 0.00 10.20
N ASN A 96 23.58 -0.05 11.49
CA ASN A 96 22.84 -1.15 12.11
C ASN A 96 21.57 -1.50 11.31
N PRO A 97 21.44 -2.75 10.78
CA PRO A 97 20.34 -3.13 9.90
C PRO A 97 18.98 -3.03 10.59
N THR A 98 18.93 -3.18 11.92
CA THR A 98 17.71 -3.02 12.71
C THR A 98 17.17 -1.60 12.63
N ILE A 99 18.06 -0.61 12.75
CA ILE A 99 17.69 0.81 12.72
C ILE A 99 17.24 1.19 11.31
N SER A 100 17.98 0.74 10.28
CA SER A 100 17.60 0.93 8.89
C SER A 100 16.22 0.31 8.59
N PHE A 101 15.97 -0.91 9.07
CA PHE A 101 14.66 -1.55 8.93
C PHE A 101 13.55 -0.71 9.54
N ILE A 102 13.67 -0.29 10.81
CA ILE A 102 12.64 0.50 11.51
C ILE A 102 12.36 1.81 10.77
N ILE A 103 13.41 2.58 10.47
CA ILE A 103 13.29 3.92 9.87
C ILE A 103 12.69 3.83 8.48
N PHE A 104 13.26 3.01 7.60
CA PHE A 104 12.82 2.97 6.22
C PHE A 104 11.47 2.27 6.08
N LEU A 105 11.17 1.27 6.91
CA LEU A 105 9.84 0.64 6.90
C LEU A 105 8.77 1.65 7.34
N PHE A 106 9.02 2.40 8.42
CA PHE A 106 8.13 3.48 8.86
C PHE A 106 7.92 4.53 7.77
N LEU A 107 8.99 5.02 7.15
CA LEU A 107 8.90 6.02 6.08
C LEU A 107 8.10 5.47 4.88
N THR A 108 8.35 4.22 4.50
CA THR A 108 7.64 3.55 3.42
C THR A 108 6.15 3.43 3.71
N THR A 109 5.74 2.94 4.89
CA THR A 109 4.32 2.84 5.24
C THR A 109 3.66 4.21 5.37
N PHE A 110 4.35 5.18 5.97
CA PHE A 110 3.86 6.54 6.15
C PHE A 110 3.58 7.25 4.81
N PHE A 111 4.55 7.27 3.89
CA PHE A 111 4.34 7.90 2.58
C PHE A 111 3.36 7.10 1.72
N PHE A 112 3.32 5.77 1.85
CA PHE A 112 2.29 4.96 1.24
C PHE A 112 0.90 5.38 1.71
N SER A 113 0.67 5.52 3.02
CA SER A 113 -0.61 5.96 3.59
C SER A 113 -1.02 7.33 3.05
N ILE A 114 -0.11 8.30 3.02
CA ILE A 114 -0.38 9.63 2.45
C ILE A 114 -0.82 9.53 0.98
N LEU A 115 -0.06 8.81 0.15
CA LEU A 115 -0.37 8.64 -1.27
C LEU A 115 -1.69 7.90 -1.47
N ASN A 116 -1.90 6.82 -0.72
CA ASN A 116 -3.05 5.94 -0.86
C ASN A 116 -4.35 6.65 -0.43
N ILE A 117 -4.37 7.29 0.74
CA ILE A 117 -5.55 8.04 1.22
C ILE A 117 -5.93 9.14 0.21
N ASN A 118 -4.96 9.93 -0.25
CA ASN A 118 -5.21 10.97 -1.25
C ASN A 118 -5.61 10.40 -2.61
N PHE A 119 -5.05 9.25 -3.02
CA PHE A 119 -5.43 8.60 -4.27
C PHE A 119 -6.88 8.10 -4.24
N TYR A 120 -7.32 7.52 -3.13
CA TYR A 120 -8.70 7.07 -2.97
C TYR A 120 -9.67 8.26 -2.89
N SER A 121 -9.30 9.37 -2.26
CA SER A 121 -10.17 10.57 -2.20
C SER A 121 -10.47 11.16 -3.59
N LEU A 122 -9.54 11.06 -4.54
CA LEU A 122 -9.74 11.49 -5.93
C LEU A 122 -10.81 10.66 -6.68
N SER A 123 -11.27 9.52 -6.16
CA SER A 123 -12.37 8.78 -6.80
C SER A 123 -13.71 9.52 -6.76
N VAL A 124 -13.88 10.49 -5.85
CA VAL A 124 -15.09 11.33 -5.73
C VAL A 124 -15.37 12.15 -6.99
N PHE A 125 -14.36 12.39 -7.84
CA PHE A 125 -14.53 13.08 -9.12
C PHE A 125 -15.27 12.25 -10.17
N PHE A 126 -15.48 10.95 -9.95
CA PHE A 126 -16.27 10.09 -10.82
C PHE A 126 -17.67 9.88 -10.20
N LYS A 127 -18.71 10.47 -10.82
CA LYS A 127 -20.11 10.41 -10.36
C LYS A 127 -20.96 9.43 -11.18
N GLY A 128 -22.09 8.99 -10.62
CA GLY A 128 -23.06 8.12 -11.28
C GLY A 128 -22.51 6.74 -11.62
N GLU A 129 -22.96 6.16 -12.74
CA GLU A 129 -22.52 4.84 -13.24
C GLU A 129 -21.01 4.73 -13.47
N MET A 130 -20.32 5.86 -13.70
CA MET A 130 -18.87 5.86 -13.88
C MET A 130 -18.13 5.56 -12.56
N SER A 131 -18.73 5.83 -11.39
CA SER A 131 -18.10 5.61 -10.07
C SER A 131 -17.85 4.13 -9.77
N SER A 132 -18.86 3.28 -9.99
CA SER A 132 -18.75 1.84 -9.81
C SER A 132 -17.76 1.23 -10.80
N SER A 133 -17.81 1.71 -12.05
CA SER A 133 -16.93 1.28 -13.12
C SER A 133 -15.46 1.63 -12.87
N VAL A 134 -15.18 2.83 -12.35
CA VAL A 134 -13.82 3.28 -11.96
C VAL A 134 -13.30 2.50 -10.77
N SER A 135 -14.15 2.31 -9.75
CA SER A 135 -13.79 1.49 -8.59
C SER A 135 -13.44 0.07 -9.03
N ALA A 136 -14.26 -0.56 -9.87
CA ALA A 136 -14.00 -1.89 -10.40
C ALA A 136 -12.66 -1.99 -11.16
N THR A 137 -12.36 -1.03 -12.04
CA THR A 137 -11.08 -1.03 -12.78
C THR A 137 -9.87 -0.72 -11.89
N ARG A 138 -10.02 0.15 -10.88
CA ARG A 138 -8.96 0.43 -9.90
C ARG A 138 -8.66 -0.83 -9.08
N GLU A 139 -9.68 -1.51 -8.58
CA GLU A 139 -9.51 -2.75 -7.82
C GLU A 139 -8.87 -3.85 -8.66
N PHE A 140 -9.31 -4.02 -9.91
CA PHE A 140 -8.72 -5.00 -10.83
C PHE A 140 -7.23 -4.72 -11.09
N ASN A 141 -6.89 -3.46 -11.37
CA ASN A 141 -5.50 -3.06 -11.58
C ASN A 141 -4.66 -3.23 -10.31
N SER A 142 -5.22 -2.91 -9.13
CA SER A 142 -4.54 -3.10 -7.85
C SER A 142 -4.25 -4.58 -7.61
N PHE A 143 -5.23 -5.46 -7.86
CA PHE A 143 -5.06 -6.90 -7.76
C PHE A 143 -3.96 -7.43 -8.69
N LEU A 144 -3.94 -7.00 -9.95
CA LEU A 144 -2.84 -7.33 -10.87
C LEU A 144 -1.49 -6.87 -10.31
N GLY A 145 -1.41 -5.63 -9.82
CA GLY A 145 -0.21 -5.11 -9.18
C GLY A 145 0.29 -6.00 -8.05
N MET A 146 -0.61 -6.44 -7.16
CA MET A 146 -0.27 -7.37 -6.07
C MET A 146 0.29 -8.70 -6.59
N ILE A 147 -0.32 -9.29 -7.62
CA ILE A 147 0.16 -10.56 -8.21
C ILE A 147 1.57 -10.39 -8.77
N PHE A 148 1.78 -9.39 -9.62
CA PHE A 148 3.11 -9.17 -10.22
C PHE A 148 4.15 -8.85 -9.15
N GLY A 149 3.78 -8.01 -8.18
CA GLY A 149 4.66 -7.69 -7.06
C GLY A 149 5.05 -8.93 -6.26
N ALA A 150 4.10 -9.84 -6.03
CA ALA A 150 4.33 -11.05 -5.25
C ALA A 150 5.15 -12.09 -6.01
N VAL A 151 5.02 -12.17 -7.34
CA VAL A 151 5.69 -13.20 -8.14
C VAL A 151 7.13 -12.83 -8.48
N ILE A 152 7.41 -11.56 -8.78
CA ILE A 152 8.71 -11.14 -9.33
C ILE A 152 9.91 -11.43 -8.42
N PRO A 153 9.86 -11.16 -7.10
CA PRO A 153 10.98 -11.49 -6.21
C PRO A 153 11.29 -12.99 -6.21
N GLY A 154 10.25 -13.84 -6.22
CA GLY A 154 10.41 -15.29 -6.30
C GLY A 154 11.09 -15.76 -7.60
N ILE A 155 10.79 -15.12 -8.73
CA ILE A 155 11.47 -15.39 -10.01
C ILE A 155 12.94 -14.94 -9.93
N LEU A 156 13.20 -13.72 -9.45
CA LEU A 156 14.56 -13.17 -9.37
C LEU A 156 15.47 -14.01 -8.47
N LEU A 157 14.95 -14.56 -7.39
CA LEU A 157 15.67 -15.45 -6.46
C LEU A 157 16.11 -16.78 -7.09
N ASN A 158 15.51 -17.20 -8.22
CA ASN A 158 15.95 -18.40 -8.94
C ASN A 158 17.17 -18.14 -9.84
N PHE A 159 17.43 -16.88 -10.20
CA PHE A 159 18.51 -16.49 -11.12
C PHE A 159 19.65 -15.74 -10.43
N TYR A 160 19.37 -15.06 -9.32
CA TYR A 160 20.32 -14.22 -8.61
C TYR A 160 20.36 -14.55 -7.12
N ASN A 161 21.50 -14.25 -6.48
CA ASN A 161 21.62 -14.27 -5.02
C ASN A 161 20.61 -13.31 -4.38
N SER A 162 20.17 -13.59 -3.15
CA SER A 162 19.13 -12.83 -2.46
C SER A 162 19.37 -11.31 -2.47
N GLU A 163 20.57 -10.84 -2.11
CA GLU A 163 20.90 -9.41 -2.12
C GLU A 163 20.70 -8.76 -3.49
N LYS A 164 21.24 -9.39 -4.55
CA LYS A 164 21.12 -8.89 -5.92
C LYS A 164 19.66 -8.95 -6.41
N ALA A 165 18.92 -10.00 -6.08
CA ALA A 165 17.52 -10.14 -6.44
C ALA A 165 16.68 -9.01 -5.85
N TYR A 166 16.83 -8.71 -4.55
CA TYR A 166 16.10 -7.63 -3.89
C TYR A 166 16.57 -6.23 -4.32
N PHE A 167 17.86 -6.05 -4.63
CA PHE A 167 18.38 -4.83 -5.25
C PHE A 167 17.67 -4.55 -6.58
N ILE A 168 17.68 -5.53 -7.50
CA ILE A 168 17.02 -5.42 -8.81
C ILE A 168 15.52 -5.17 -8.65
N PHE A 169 14.88 -5.89 -7.71
CA PHE A 169 13.47 -5.72 -7.42
C PHE A 169 13.12 -4.30 -6.94
N SER A 170 13.94 -3.71 -6.05
CA SER A 170 13.75 -2.35 -5.57
C SER A 170 13.80 -1.33 -6.73
N PHE A 171 14.74 -1.51 -7.67
CA PHE A 171 14.83 -0.68 -8.87
C PHE A 171 13.62 -0.87 -9.79
N PHE A 172 13.14 -2.11 -9.93
CA PHE A 172 11.96 -2.41 -10.72
C PHE A 172 10.68 -1.79 -10.14
N ILE A 173 10.52 -1.79 -8.81
CA ILE A 173 9.46 -1.05 -8.12
C ILE A 173 9.55 0.43 -8.45
N LEU A 174 10.73 1.05 -8.34
CA LEU A 174 10.95 2.46 -8.64
C LEU A 174 10.55 2.81 -10.08
N CYS A 175 10.99 2.00 -11.05
CA CYS A 175 10.66 2.20 -12.46
C CYS A 175 9.15 2.15 -12.70
N ILE A 176 8.46 1.14 -12.18
CA ILE A 176 7.01 1.01 -12.28
C ILE A 176 6.32 2.19 -11.60
N LEU A 177 6.74 2.53 -10.38
CA LEU A 177 6.17 3.62 -9.61
C LEU A 177 6.24 4.94 -10.37
N PHE A 178 7.41 5.31 -10.89
CA PHE A 178 7.58 6.55 -11.66
C PHE A 178 6.86 6.51 -13.01
N LEU A 179 6.86 5.38 -13.73
CA LEU A 179 6.15 5.24 -15.00
C LEU A 179 4.64 5.45 -14.84
N PHE A 180 4.03 4.75 -13.90
CA PHE A 180 2.59 4.86 -13.66
C PHE A 180 2.23 6.19 -13.00
N PHE A 181 3.10 6.75 -12.16
CA PHE A 181 2.94 8.10 -11.64
C PHE A 181 2.98 9.15 -12.77
N PHE A 182 3.86 9.01 -13.75
CA PHE A 182 3.93 9.90 -14.90
C PHE A 182 2.66 9.83 -15.76
N ILE A 183 2.15 8.61 -16.02
CA ILE A 183 0.88 8.41 -16.75
C ILE A 183 -0.28 9.04 -15.98
N PHE A 184 -0.34 8.82 -14.66
CA PHE A 184 -1.34 9.37 -13.77
C PHE A 184 -1.30 10.90 -13.71
N SER A 185 -0.11 11.46 -13.53
CA SER A 185 0.07 12.90 -13.40
C SER A 185 -0.29 13.62 -14.69
N ARG A 186 0.19 13.12 -15.84
CA ARG A 186 -0.03 13.71 -17.15
C ARG A 186 -1.50 13.66 -17.59
N ASN A 187 -2.15 12.50 -17.43
CA ASN A 187 -3.46 12.29 -18.03
C ASN A 187 -4.63 12.59 -17.06
N PHE A 188 -4.41 12.54 -15.75
CA PHE A 188 -5.45 12.73 -14.74
C PHE A 188 -5.21 13.99 -13.88
N LEU A 189 -4.08 14.10 -13.19
CA LEU A 189 -3.82 15.24 -12.28
C LEU A 189 -3.76 16.60 -12.98
N ILE A 190 -3.26 16.68 -14.22
CA ILE A 190 -3.29 17.93 -15.00
C ILE A 190 -4.71 18.39 -15.29
N ASN A 191 -5.62 17.47 -15.53
CA ASN A 191 -7.00 17.77 -15.92
C ASN A 191 -7.93 18.08 -14.74
N LEU A 192 -7.47 17.93 -13.50
CA LEU A 192 -8.26 18.19 -12.29
C LEU A 192 -8.31 19.67 -11.89
N THR A 193 -7.38 20.51 -12.39
CA THR A 193 -7.31 21.94 -12.03
C THR A 193 -8.44 22.78 -12.63
N THR A 194 -9.24 22.23 -13.56
CA THR A 194 -10.37 22.93 -14.18
C THR A 194 -11.70 22.71 -13.46
N VAL A 195 -11.76 21.78 -12.50
CA VAL A 195 -12.98 21.49 -11.73
C VAL A 195 -13.01 22.42 -10.52
N LYS A 196 -13.75 23.53 -10.62
CA LYS A 196 -14.06 24.39 -9.48
C LYS A 196 -14.82 23.56 -8.45
N PHE A 197 -14.24 23.39 -7.26
CA PHE A 197 -15.01 22.96 -6.11
C PHE A 197 -15.96 24.09 -5.72
N GLU A 198 -17.26 23.84 -5.74
CA GLU A 198 -18.17 24.58 -4.86
C GLU A 198 -17.72 24.30 -3.43
N ASN A 199 -17.51 25.38 -2.67
CA ASN A 199 -16.86 25.46 -1.36
C ASN A 199 -17.61 24.73 -0.21
N GLU A 200 -18.33 23.64 -0.48
CA GLU A 200 -19.11 22.91 0.53
C GLU A 200 -18.36 21.72 1.16
N ILE A 201 -17.02 21.67 1.10
CA ILE A 201 -16.31 20.86 2.08
C ILE A 201 -16.30 21.67 3.38
N LYS A 202 -17.29 21.43 4.25
CA LYS A 202 -17.25 21.87 5.65
C LYS A 202 -15.87 21.49 6.18
N ARG A 203 -15.02 22.49 6.43
CA ARG A 203 -13.67 22.27 6.98
C ARG A 203 -13.84 21.49 8.27
N MET A 204 -13.43 20.22 8.26
CA MET A 204 -13.49 19.39 9.47
C MET A 204 -12.65 20.07 10.56
N GLN A 205 -13.30 20.40 11.67
CA GLN A 205 -12.62 20.90 12.86
C GLN A 205 -11.97 19.73 13.60
N ILE A 206 -10.85 19.95 14.29
CA ILE A 206 -10.12 18.83 14.91
C ILE A 206 -10.93 18.22 16.06
N SER A 207 -11.79 19.04 16.67
CA SER A 207 -12.79 18.63 17.65
C SER A 207 -13.78 17.60 17.10
N SER A 208 -14.07 17.61 15.78
CA SER A 208 -14.99 16.63 15.20
C SER A 208 -14.42 15.21 15.20
N LEU A 209 -13.10 15.04 15.28
CA LEU A 209 -12.46 13.73 15.46
C LEU A 209 -12.82 13.08 16.82
N PHE A 210 -13.19 13.90 17.81
CA PHE A 210 -13.56 13.48 19.15
C PHE A 210 -15.07 13.39 19.37
N ASN A 211 -15.90 13.53 18.34
CA ASN A 211 -17.33 13.25 18.47
C ASN A 211 -17.55 11.75 18.63
N LYS A 212 -18.55 11.38 19.43
CA LYS A 212 -18.87 9.99 19.79
C LYS A 212 -19.03 9.05 18.58
N GLU A 213 -19.65 9.53 17.50
CA GLU A 213 -19.85 8.76 16.27
C GLU A 213 -18.53 8.47 15.54
N TYR A 214 -17.63 9.45 15.44
CA TYR A 214 -16.32 9.27 14.82
C TYR A 214 -15.39 8.42 15.70
N ILE A 215 -15.45 8.55 17.03
CA ILE A 215 -14.70 7.68 17.95
C ILE A 215 -15.10 6.20 17.76
N TRP A 216 -16.40 5.93 17.61
CA TRP A 216 -16.87 4.57 17.33
C TRP A 216 -16.37 4.06 15.99
N PHE A 217 -16.43 4.90 14.95
CA PHE A 217 -15.86 4.55 13.64
C PHE A 217 -14.36 4.26 13.72
N TYR A 218 -13.57 5.10 14.41
CA TYR A 218 -12.13 4.91 14.56
C TYR A 218 -11.77 3.70 15.41
N THR A 219 -12.54 3.39 16.46
CA THR A 219 -12.31 2.19 17.27
C THR A 219 -12.60 0.91 16.48
N VAL A 220 -13.70 0.86 15.72
CA VAL A 220 -13.99 -0.27 14.81
C VAL A 220 -12.89 -0.39 13.75
N HIS A 221 -12.46 0.73 13.17
CA HIS A 221 -11.35 0.74 12.20
C HIS A 221 -10.05 0.22 12.83
N PHE A 222 -9.71 0.68 14.03
CA PHE A 222 -8.54 0.23 14.78
C PHE A 222 -8.58 -1.29 15.03
N ILE A 223 -9.70 -1.81 15.52
CA ILE A 223 -9.88 -3.25 15.75
C ILE A 223 -9.75 -4.02 14.44
N SER A 224 -10.32 -3.51 13.35
CA SER A 224 -10.22 -4.13 12.03
C SER A 224 -8.79 -4.17 11.52
N VAL A 225 -8.04 -3.07 11.63
CA VAL A 225 -6.64 -2.97 11.18
C VAL A 225 -5.76 -3.87 12.04
N LEU A 226 -5.98 -3.87 13.36
CA LEU A 226 -5.24 -4.74 14.29
C LEU A 226 -5.53 -6.23 14.02
N SER A 227 -6.79 -6.58 13.78
CA SER A 227 -7.17 -7.94 13.39
C SER A 227 -6.58 -8.37 12.05
N ALA A 228 -6.44 -7.46 11.08
CA ALA A 228 -5.80 -7.74 9.80
C ALA A 228 -4.27 -7.85 9.92
N ALA A 229 -3.67 -7.14 10.88
CA ALA A 229 -2.24 -7.16 11.14
C ALA A 229 -1.76 -8.49 11.74
N LEU A 230 -2.55 -9.10 12.64
CA LEU A 230 -2.17 -10.33 13.32
C LEU A 230 -1.86 -11.48 12.34
N PRO A 231 -2.72 -11.84 11.36
CA PRO A 231 -2.41 -12.85 10.37
C PRO A 231 -1.17 -12.55 9.54
N ALA A 232 -0.95 -11.28 9.16
CA ALA A 232 0.20 -10.89 8.35
C ALA A 232 1.52 -11.11 9.11
N VAL A 233 1.57 -10.76 10.41
CA VAL A 233 2.73 -11.02 11.27
C VAL A 233 2.87 -12.52 11.52
N MET A 234 1.78 -13.20 11.88
CA MET A 234 1.79 -14.63 12.16
C MET A 234 2.23 -15.45 10.95
N ILE A 235 1.86 -15.08 9.72
CA ILE A 235 2.30 -15.77 8.50
C ILE A 235 3.83 -15.84 8.42
N ILE A 236 4.54 -14.78 8.82
CA ILE A 236 6.02 -14.79 8.83
C ILE A 236 6.53 -15.82 9.84
N PHE A 237 5.95 -15.87 11.05
CA PHE A 237 6.28 -16.87 12.07
C PHE A 237 5.94 -18.29 11.60
N PHE A 238 4.76 -18.52 11.04
CA PHE A 238 4.30 -19.81 10.54
C PHE A 238 5.21 -20.33 9.43
N CYS A 239 5.46 -19.51 8.40
CA CYS A 239 6.32 -19.88 7.27
C CYS A 239 7.73 -20.24 7.72
N LYS A 240 8.29 -19.51 8.70
CA LYS A 240 9.68 -19.70 9.14
C LYS A 240 9.85 -20.81 10.17
N LEU A 241 9.05 -20.80 11.24
CA LEU A 241 9.24 -21.69 12.40
C LEU A 241 8.61 -23.07 12.21
N LEU A 242 7.41 -23.13 11.63
CA LEU A 242 6.66 -24.38 11.53
C LEU A 242 6.96 -25.14 10.26
N PHE A 243 7.11 -24.42 9.15
CA PHE A 243 7.15 -25.06 7.84
C PHE A 243 8.55 -25.39 7.31
N LYS A 244 9.63 -24.73 7.78
CA LYS A 244 11.00 -24.89 7.22
C LYS A 244 11.01 -24.90 5.68
N ILE A 245 10.09 -24.18 5.05
CA ILE A 245 9.70 -24.43 3.67
C ILE A 245 10.77 -23.86 2.72
N ARG A 246 11.24 -24.71 1.80
CA ARG A 246 12.06 -24.37 0.62
C ARG A 246 11.26 -23.50 -0.36
N SER A 247 11.96 -22.58 -1.03
CA SER A 247 11.47 -21.50 -1.91
C SER A 247 10.29 -21.79 -2.87
N LEU A 248 10.07 -23.05 -3.29
CA LEU A 248 9.02 -23.45 -4.24
C LEU A 248 7.58 -23.40 -3.70
N TYR A 249 7.35 -23.67 -2.41
CA TYR A 249 5.98 -23.67 -1.87
C TYR A 249 5.43 -22.27 -1.63
N SER A 250 6.29 -21.27 -1.42
CA SER A 250 5.89 -19.86 -1.28
C SER A 250 5.10 -19.36 -2.51
N PHE A 251 5.49 -19.79 -3.71
CA PHE A 251 4.80 -19.47 -4.95
C PHE A 251 3.37 -20.04 -5.00
N ILE A 252 3.20 -21.31 -4.65
CA ILE A 252 1.91 -22.01 -4.67
C ILE A 252 0.96 -21.45 -3.61
N TYR A 253 1.44 -21.19 -2.40
CA TYR A 253 0.64 -20.59 -1.34
C TYR A 253 0.18 -19.18 -1.67
N THR A 254 1.04 -18.39 -2.31
CA THR A 254 0.70 -17.03 -2.74
C THR A 254 -0.40 -17.05 -3.81
N ILE A 255 -0.31 -17.94 -4.80
CA ILE A 255 -1.35 -18.13 -5.82
C ILE A 255 -2.67 -18.61 -5.19
N LEU A 256 -2.62 -19.60 -4.29
CA LEU A 256 -3.81 -20.11 -3.60
C LEU A 256 -4.48 -19.04 -2.73
N PHE A 257 -3.69 -18.22 -2.03
CA PHE A 257 -4.20 -17.09 -1.25
C PHE A 257 -4.93 -16.08 -2.14
N PHE A 258 -4.35 -15.69 -3.27
CA PHE A 258 -4.98 -14.74 -4.18
C PHE A 258 -6.24 -15.31 -4.87
N ILE A 259 -6.24 -16.60 -5.19
CA ILE A 259 -7.45 -17.30 -5.67
C ILE A 259 -8.54 -17.25 -4.60
N GLY A 260 -8.19 -17.53 -3.33
CA GLY A 260 -9.12 -17.44 -2.21
C GLY A 260 -9.70 -16.03 -2.02
N CYS A 261 -8.87 -15.00 -2.04
CA CYS A 261 -9.33 -13.60 -1.96
C CYS A 261 -10.25 -13.23 -3.12
N PHE A 262 -9.95 -13.68 -4.33
CA PHE A 262 -10.80 -13.43 -5.51
C PHE A 262 -12.17 -14.10 -5.36
N ILE A 263 -12.21 -15.34 -4.88
CA ILE A 263 -13.45 -16.08 -4.62
C ILE A 263 -14.31 -15.36 -3.57
N ILE A 264 -13.72 -14.94 -2.44
CA ILE A 264 -14.45 -14.21 -1.38
C ILE A 264 -15.05 -12.91 -1.93
N ARG A 265 -14.28 -12.13 -2.69
CA ARG A 265 -14.72 -10.87 -3.30
C ARG A 265 -15.82 -11.08 -4.36
N TYR A 266 -15.74 -12.18 -5.11
CA TYR A 266 -16.77 -12.56 -6.09
C TYR A 266 -18.08 -12.99 -5.38
N MET A 267 -17.97 -13.72 -4.26
CA MET A 267 -19.13 -14.08 -3.44
C MET A 267 -19.82 -12.86 -2.82
N GLU A 268 -19.07 -11.85 -2.38
CA GLU A 268 -19.65 -10.58 -1.90
C GLU A 268 -20.45 -9.87 -2.99
N LYS A 269 -19.95 -9.82 -4.23
CA LYS A 269 -20.67 -9.24 -5.37
C LYS A 269 -21.97 -9.99 -5.72
N ILE A 270 -22.00 -11.31 -5.55
CA ILE A 270 -23.21 -12.10 -5.76
C ILE A 270 -24.23 -11.80 -4.65
N LYS A 271 -23.78 -11.61 -3.41
CA LYS A 271 -24.65 -11.31 -2.27
C LYS A 271 -25.42 -9.99 -2.45
N PHE A 272 -24.81 -8.99 -3.06
CA PHE A 272 -25.45 -7.70 -3.41
C PHE A 272 -26.42 -7.77 -4.61
N LYS A 273 -26.52 -8.91 -5.31
CA LYS A 273 -27.48 -9.13 -6.40
C LYS A 273 -28.72 -9.92 -5.99
N ILE A 274 -28.73 -10.46 -4.77
CA ILE A 274 -29.79 -11.33 -4.23
C ILE A 274 -30.71 -10.56 -3.26
N HIS A 275 -30.46 -9.27 -3.04
CA HIS A 275 -31.35 -8.32 -2.38
C HIS A 275 -31.59 -7.14 -3.30
#